data_AF-A0A662APS6-F1
#
_entry.id   AF-A0A662APS6-F1
#
_cell.length_a   1.000
_cell.length_b   1.000
_cell.length_c   1.000
_cell.angle_alpha   90.00
_cell.angle_beta   90.00
_cell.angle_gamma   90.00
#
_symmetry.space_group_name_H-M   'P 1'
#
loop_
_entity.id
_entity.type
_entity.pdbx_description
1 polymer ?
#
loop_
_entity_poly.entity_id
_entity_poly.type
_entity_poly.pdbx_seq_one_letter_code
_entity_poly.pdbx_strand_id
1 'polypeptide(L)'
;MINQKFAVITGDIVKSQNIKDFDRRMLIEALKNSFEEINAQFLQENELPFEMYRGDSFQAVIKQVHLALEIGLMLRAKIRSLTQFKRKESTYWDTRLAIGIGNIDYFADRIVESDGEAFKFSGKILDSMKRDERLKIHTPWNEVNEELKVECTFADAIISRWSVNQSEVIYRYLLKRETQKKLAEQFNISQPALRKRLVVSGNIDSINVFVNRYRSLIQSKLI
;
A
#
# COMPACT_ATOMS: atom_id res chain seq x y z
N MET A 1 -0.19 23.24 21.58
CA MET A 1 -0.42 21.83 21.21
C MET A 1 0.19 21.62 19.84
N ILE A 2 1.15 20.71 19.69
CA ILE A 2 1.65 20.32 18.37
C ILE A 2 0.52 19.53 17.72
N ASN A 3 -0.04 20.03 16.61
CA ASN A 3 -1.05 19.28 15.85
C ASN A 3 -0.38 18.05 15.24
N GLN A 4 -0.51 16.91 15.90
CA GLN A 4 -0.05 15.63 15.37
C GLN A 4 -0.78 15.36 14.05
N LYS A 5 -0.01 15.18 12.97
CA LYS A 5 -0.54 14.75 11.68
C LYS A 5 -0.64 13.22 11.65
N PHE A 6 -1.66 12.74 10.96
CA PHE A 6 -1.92 11.34 10.68
C PHE A 6 -2.02 11.13 9.17
N ALA A 7 -1.83 9.89 8.74
CA ALA A 7 -2.07 9.49 7.37
C ALA A 7 -3.17 8.45 7.36
N VAL A 8 -4.20 8.68 6.55
CA VAL A 8 -5.27 7.72 6.29
C VAL A 8 -5.02 7.09 4.95
N ILE A 9 -4.86 5.77 4.92
CA ILE A 9 -4.83 4.98 3.69
C ILE A 9 -6.24 4.46 3.48
N THR A 10 -6.87 4.76 2.35
CA THR A 10 -8.15 4.20 1.93
C THR A 10 -7.94 3.46 0.61
N GLY A 11 -8.44 2.23 0.51
CA GLY A 11 -8.31 1.45 -0.72
C GLY A 11 -9.48 0.50 -0.96
N ASP A 12 -9.62 0.08 -2.22
CA ASP A 12 -10.59 -0.93 -2.65
C ASP A 12 -10.02 -1.83 -3.73
N ILE A 13 -10.43 -3.10 -3.70
CA ILE A 13 -9.99 -4.11 -4.65
C ILE A 13 -10.64 -3.85 -6.01
N VAL A 14 -9.81 -3.67 -7.03
CA VAL A 14 -10.25 -3.35 -8.39
C VAL A 14 -11.06 -4.52 -8.97
N LYS A 15 -12.30 -4.23 -9.37
CA LYS A 15 -13.23 -5.23 -9.96
C LYS A 15 -13.39 -6.47 -9.09
N SER A 16 -13.39 -6.31 -7.77
CA SER A 16 -13.61 -7.39 -6.79
C SER A 16 -14.86 -8.25 -7.05
N GLN A 17 -15.92 -7.64 -7.61
CA GLN A 17 -17.17 -8.31 -7.98
C GLN A 17 -16.99 -9.34 -9.11
N ASN A 18 -15.91 -9.23 -9.89
CA ASN A 18 -15.56 -10.20 -10.92
C ASN A 18 -14.74 -11.37 -10.36
N ILE A 19 -14.23 -11.25 -9.12
CA ILE A 19 -13.49 -12.32 -8.45
C ILE A 19 -14.49 -13.31 -7.87
N LYS A 20 -14.34 -14.59 -8.23
CA LYS A 20 -15.19 -15.67 -7.71
C LYS A 20 -15.22 -15.67 -6.18
N ASP A 21 -16.38 -15.93 -5.59
CA ASP A 21 -16.59 -15.80 -4.14
C ASP A 21 -15.55 -16.55 -3.28
N PHE A 22 -15.17 -17.76 -3.69
CA PHE A 22 -14.13 -18.53 -2.99
C PHE A 22 -12.77 -17.80 -3.01
N ASP A 23 -12.34 -17.38 -4.20
CA ASP A 23 -11.07 -16.68 -4.40
C ASP A 23 -11.10 -15.30 -3.70
N ARG A 24 -12.25 -14.61 -3.70
CA ARG A 24 -12.44 -13.31 -3.01
C ARG A 24 -12.35 -13.46 -1.49
N ARG A 25 -12.94 -14.50 -0.91
CA ARG A 25 -12.82 -14.77 0.54
C ARG A 25 -11.38 -15.03 0.95
N MET A 26 -10.66 -15.86 0.18
CA MET A 26 -9.23 -16.11 0.41
C MET A 26 -8.40 -14.82 0.29
N LEU A 27 -8.67 -13.98 -0.70
CA LEU A 27 -8.01 -12.70 -0.87
C LEU A 27 -8.20 -11.79 0.35
N ILE A 28 -9.43 -11.65 0.83
CA ILE A 28 -9.75 -10.82 2.00
C ILE A 28 -9.08 -11.36 3.26
N GLU A 29 -9.09 -12.68 3.48
CA GLU A 29 -8.43 -13.30 4.63
C GLU A 29 -6.91 -13.09 4.58
N ALA A 30 -6.30 -13.32 3.43
CA ALA A 30 -4.86 -13.09 3.24
C ALA A 30 -4.47 -11.60 3.37
N LEU A 31 -5.37 -10.68 3.02
CA LEU A 31 -5.19 -9.25 3.22
C LEU A 31 -5.27 -8.88 4.71
N LYS A 32 -6.25 -9.42 5.46
CA LYS A 32 -6.33 -9.24 6.92
C LYS A 32 -5.08 -9.76 7.62
N ASN A 33 -4.59 -10.94 7.26
CA ASN A 33 -3.34 -11.47 7.79
C ASN A 33 -2.14 -10.55 7.49
N SER A 34 -2.14 -9.88 6.33
CA SER A 34 -1.10 -8.92 5.99
C SER A 34 -1.15 -7.65 6.84
N PHE A 35 -2.34 -7.23 7.31
CA PHE A 35 -2.48 -6.12 8.26
C PHE A 35 -1.81 -6.45 9.59
N GLU A 36 -2.03 -7.66 10.09
CA GLU A 36 -1.37 -8.16 11.31
C GLU A 36 0.15 -8.27 11.13
N GLU A 37 0.61 -8.83 9.99
CA GLU A 37 2.04 -8.91 9.67
C GLU A 37 2.68 -7.52 9.62
N ILE A 38 2.04 -6.55 8.95
CA ILE A 38 2.52 -5.17 8.85
C ILE A 38 2.53 -4.51 10.22
N ASN A 39 1.48 -4.67 11.03
CA ASN A 39 1.45 -4.09 12.36
C ASN A 39 2.58 -4.67 13.22
N ALA A 40 2.68 -5.99 13.32
CA ALA A 40 3.67 -6.66 14.16
C ALA A 40 5.13 -6.35 13.77
N GLN A 41 5.42 -6.17 12.48
CA GLN A 41 6.78 -5.99 11.99
C GLN A 41 7.17 -4.52 11.77
N PHE A 42 6.21 -3.64 11.53
CA PHE A 42 6.48 -2.32 10.97
C PHE A 42 5.90 -1.15 11.76
N LEU A 43 4.68 -1.28 12.31
CA LEU A 43 3.99 -0.20 13.03
C LEU A 43 4.08 -0.34 14.55
N GLN A 44 3.94 -1.57 15.06
CA GLN A 44 3.97 -1.93 16.48
C GLN A 44 2.93 -1.17 17.31
N GLU A 45 1.74 -0.96 16.75
CA GLU A 45 0.62 -0.33 17.46
C GLU A 45 -0.11 -1.38 18.32
N ASN A 46 -0.59 -0.96 19.49
CA ASN A 46 -1.35 -1.84 20.40
C ASN A 46 -2.69 -2.28 19.80
N GLU A 47 -3.37 -1.36 19.12
CA GLU A 47 -4.62 -1.62 18.40
C GLU A 47 -4.31 -1.71 16.91
N LEU A 48 -4.93 -2.68 16.23
CA LEU A 48 -4.70 -2.88 14.80
C LEU A 48 -5.13 -1.61 14.04
N PRO A 49 -4.20 -0.91 13.36
CA PRO A 49 -4.51 0.36 12.71
C PRO A 49 -5.16 0.17 11.33
N PHE A 50 -5.80 -0.98 11.08
CA PHE A 50 -6.41 -1.37 9.82
C PHE A 50 -7.82 -1.90 10.04
N GLU A 51 -8.72 -1.58 9.11
CA GLU A 51 -10.08 -2.07 9.14
C GLU A 51 -10.58 -2.39 7.73
N MET A 52 -11.21 -3.56 7.56
CA MET A 52 -11.97 -3.89 6.34
C MET A 52 -13.39 -3.35 6.45
N TYR A 53 -13.92 -2.81 5.37
CA TYR A 53 -15.30 -2.33 5.30
C TYR A 53 -15.91 -2.50 3.91
N ARG A 54 -17.24 -2.52 3.82
CA ARG A 54 -17.99 -2.70 2.56
C ARG A 54 -17.59 -3.93 1.73
N GLY A 55 -16.98 -4.94 2.37
CA GLY A 55 -16.61 -6.22 1.78
C GLY A 55 -15.20 -6.24 1.15
N ASP A 56 -14.86 -5.26 0.33
CA ASP A 56 -13.63 -5.24 -0.48
C ASP A 56 -12.79 -3.96 -0.31
N SER A 57 -13.25 -3.05 0.54
CA SER A 57 -12.57 -1.81 0.87
C SER A 57 -11.85 -1.94 2.21
N PHE A 58 -10.78 -1.17 2.39
CA PHE A 58 -10.03 -1.13 3.64
C PHE A 58 -9.56 0.28 3.93
N GLN A 59 -9.42 0.58 5.23
CA GLN A 59 -8.86 1.81 5.73
C GLN A 59 -7.77 1.54 6.75
N ALA A 60 -6.81 2.44 6.85
CA ALA A 60 -5.77 2.39 7.86
C ALA A 60 -5.42 3.77 8.38
N VAL A 61 -5.18 3.91 9.68
CA VAL A 61 -4.72 5.15 10.32
C VAL A 61 -3.28 4.99 10.78
N ILE A 62 -2.38 5.70 10.11
CA ILE A 62 -0.94 5.60 10.34
C ILE A 62 -0.45 6.83 11.11
N LYS A 63 -0.04 6.63 12.36
CA LYS A 63 0.55 7.67 13.22
C LYS A 63 1.90 8.14 12.67
N GLN A 64 2.73 7.20 12.24
CA GLN A 64 4.02 7.47 11.61
C GLN A 64 3.83 7.80 10.13
N VAL A 65 3.33 9.00 9.83
CA VAL A 65 2.86 9.40 8.48
C VAL A 65 3.87 9.18 7.35
N HIS A 66 5.17 9.25 7.65
CA HIS A 66 6.26 9.00 6.71
C HIS A 66 6.35 7.52 6.26
N LEU A 67 5.69 6.60 6.94
CA LEU A 67 5.60 5.18 6.58
C LEU A 67 4.39 4.84 5.68
N ALA A 68 3.42 5.75 5.57
CA ALA A 68 2.12 5.44 4.95
C ALA A 68 2.24 5.01 3.48
N LEU A 69 3.09 5.67 2.69
CA LEU A 69 3.32 5.27 1.30
C LEU A 69 3.81 3.82 1.23
N GLU A 70 4.85 3.49 1.98
CA GLU A 70 5.46 2.17 1.90
C GLU A 70 4.49 1.07 2.34
N ILE A 71 3.71 1.31 3.39
CA ILE A 71 2.63 0.42 3.80
C ILE A 71 1.63 0.23 2.67
N GLY A 72 1.22 1.32 2.01
CA GLY A 72 0.34 1.22 0.85
C GLY A 72 0.94 0.39 -0.30
N LEU A 73 2.23 0.56 -0.58
CA LEU A 73 2.93 -0.25 -1.59
C LEU A 73 3.02 -1.72 -1.18
N MET A 74 3.21 -2.04 0.11
CA MET A 74 3.16 -3.40 0.63
C MET A 74 1.78 -4.04 0.41
N LEU A 75 0.69 -3.32 0.73
CA LEU A 75 -0.68 -3.82 0.53
C LEU A 75 -0.97 -4.08 -0.94
N ARG A 76 -0.54 -3.16 -1.81
CA ARG A 76 -0.68 -3.33 -3.25
C ARG A 76 0.11 -4.54 -3.77
N ALA A 77 1.36 -4.71 -3.33
CA ALA A 77 2.17 -5.88 -3.65
C ALA A 77 1.51 -7.18 -3.16
N LYS A 78 0.99 -7.19 -1.93
CA LYS A 78 0.30 -8.36 -1.36
C LYS A 78 -0.93 -8.75 -2.17
N ILE A 79 -1.80 -7.80 -2.53
CA ILE A 79 -3.01 -8.09 -3.32
C ILE A 79 -2.62 -8.68 -4.69
N ARG A 80 -1.64 -8.08 -5.36
CA ARG A 80 -1.14 -8.57 -6.65
C ARG A 80 -0.53 -9.97 -6.56
N SER A 81 0.19 -10.28 -5.49
CA SER A 81 0.79 -11.60 -5.27
C SER A 81 -0.24 -12.71 -5.05
N LEU A 82 -1.48 -12.35 -4.73
CA LEU A 82 -2.55 -13.33 -4.49
C LEU A 82 -3.33 -13.69 -5.76
N THR A 83 -3.05 -13.02 -6.89
CA THR A 83 -3.73 -13.26 -8.17
C THR A 83 -3.68 -14.74 -8.57
N GLN A 84 -4.85 -15.32 -8.82
CA GLN A 84 -5.00 -16.68 -9.32
C GLN A 84 -5.25 -16.68 -10.83
N PHE A 85 -4.28 -17.13 -11.63
CA PHE A 85 -4.47 -17.30 -13.07
C PHE A 85 -5.20 -18.61 -13.36
N LYS A 86 -6.51 -18.52 -13.63
CA LYS A 86 -7.27 -19.64 -14.22
C LYS A 86 -7.36 -19.43 -15.73
N ARG A 87 -7.23 -20.54 -16.50
CA ARG A 87 -7.05 -20.73 -17.97
C ARG A 87 -7.53 -19.66 -18.99
N LYS A 88 -8.32 -18.63 -18.63
CA LYS A 88 -8.77 -17.51 -19.49
C LYS A 88 -8.66 -16.11 -18.86
N GLU A 89 -8.36 -15.98 -17.57
CA GLU A 89 -8.14 -14.69 -16.90
C GLU A 89 -6.65 -14.38 -16.85
N SER A 90 -6.27 -13.22 -17.40
CA SER A 90 -4.90 -12.71 -17.44
C SER A 90 -4.77 -11.34 -16.77
N THR A 91 -5.76 -10.94 -15.97
CA THR A 91 -5.73 -9.67 -15.23
C THR A 91 -5.27 -9.90 -13.81
N TYR A 92 -4.26 -9.15 -13.39
CA TYR A 92 -3.81 -9.11 -12.00
C TYR A 92 -4.88 -8.52 -11.10
N TRP A 93 -5.11 -9.14 -9.95
CA TRP A 93 -5.81 -8.47 -8.85
C TRP A 93 -4.95 -7.30 -8.38
N ASP A 94 -5.57 -6.17 -8.13
CA ASP A 94 -4.88 -4.95 -7.71
C ASP A 94 -5.84 -4.12 -6.86
N THR A 95 -5.35 -3.07 -6.22
CA THR A 95 -6.14 -2.15 -5.41
C THR A 95 -5.98 -0.72 -5.91
N ARG A 96 -7.05 0.06 -5.80
CA ARG A 96 -6.90 1.52 -5.71
C ARG A 96 -6.41 1.85 -4.31
N LEU A 97 -5.51 2.82 -4.21
CA LEU A 97 -4.90 3.23 -2.96
C LEU A 97 -4.77 4.76 -2.93
N ALA A 98 -5.44 5.35 -1.96
CA ALA A 98 -5.49 6.77 -1.70
C ALA A 98 -4.92 7.05 -0.31
N ILE A 99 -3.92 7.93 -0.23
CA ILE A 99 -3.32 8.35 1.04
C ILE A 99 -3.65 9.82 1.28
N GLY A 100 -4.35 10.11 2.37
CA GLY A 100 -4.60 11.47 2.84
C GLY A 100 -3.77 11.77 4.07
N ILE A 101 -3.00 12.85 4.07
CA ILE A 101 -2.25 13.31 5.24
C ILE A 101 -2.93 14.55 5.80
N GLY A 102 -3.16 14.59 7.11
CA GLY A 102 -3.85 15.71 7.72
C GLY A 102 -4.05 15.54 9.21
N ASN A 103 -4.83 16.44 9.80
CA ASN A 103 -5.33 16.24 11.16
C ASN A 103 -6.42 15.16 11.19
N ILE A 104 -6.56 14.52 12.36
CA ILE A 104 -7.77 13.75 12.71
C ILE A 104 -8.46 14.53 13.83
N ASP A 105 -9.73 14.86 13.62
CA ASP A 105 -10.50 15.71 14.53
C ASP A 105 -11.30 14.85 15.52
N TYR A 106 -11.64 13.61 15.13
CA TYR A 106 -12.40 12.67 15.95
C TYR A 106 -11.95 11.22 15.70
N PHE A 107 -11.66 10.50 16.79
CA PHE A 107 -11.41 9.05 16.78
C PHE A 107 -12.62 8.34 17.39
N ALA A 108 -13.23 7.46 16.62
CA ALA A 108 -14.27 6.53 17.08
C ALA A 108 -13.66 5.17 17.42
N ASP A 109 -14.46 4.27 17.99
CA ASP A 109 -14.07 2.87 18.24
C ASP A 109 -13.73 2.12 16.94
N ARG A 110 -14.35 2.53 15.82
CA ARG A 110 -14.07 2.03 14.48
C ARG A 110 -13.42 3.10 13.63
N ILE A 111 -12.42 2.70 12.84
CA ILE A 111 -11.68 3.60 11.94
C ILE A 111 -12.63 4.26 10.95
N VAL A 112 -13.58 3.49 10.41
CA VAL A 112 -14.52 3.96 9.39
C VAL A 112 -15.54 4.99 9.90
N GLU A 113 -15.66 5.16 11.22
CA GLU A 113 -16.54 6.12 11.89
C GLU A 113 -15.79 7.36 12.39
N SER A 114 -14.45 7.37 12.23
CA SER A 114 -13.59 8.52 12.57
C SER A 114 -13.64 9.60 11.47
N ASP A 115 -13.31 10.85 11.82
CA ASP A 115 -13.30 11.97 10.86
C ASP A 115 -12.09 12.90 11.05
N GLY A 116 -11.75 13.59 9.98
CA GLY A 116 -10.73 14.62 9.95
C GLY A 116 -10.26 14.95 8.54
N GLU A 117 -9.36 15.91 8.45
CA GLU A 117 -8.70 16.33 7.20
C GLU A 117 -8.09 15.13 6.46
N ALA A 118 -7.38 14.23 7.16
CA ALA A 118 -6.75 13.05 6.55
C ALA A 118 -7.78 12.09 5.92
N PHE A 119 -8.91 11.86 6.61
CA PHE A 119 -10.02 11.04 6.10
C PHE A 119 -10.66 11.70 4.87
N LYS A 120 -10.96 12.99 4.95
CA LYS A 120 -11.55 13.77 3.85
C LYS A 120 -10.67 13.76 2.60
N PHE A 121 -9.35 13.89 2.76
CA PHE A 121 -8.40 13.83 1.66
C PHE A 121 -8.36 12.44 1.02
N SER A 122 -8.16 11.38 1.81
CA SER A 122 -8.08 10.01 1.26
C SER A 122 -9.38 9.59 0.56
N GLY A 123 -10.54 9.91 1.13
CA GLY A 123 -11.84 9.62 0.53
C GLY A 123 -12.06 10.36 -0.79
N LYS A 124 -11.90 11.69 -0.79
CA LYS A 124 -12.11 12.51 -2.00
C LYS A 124 -11.19 12.12 -3.14
N ILE A 125 -9.92 11.83 -2.86
CA ILE A 125 -9.00 11.45 -3.94
C ILE A 125 -9.30 10.05 -4.48
N LEU A 126 -9.70 9.10 -3.63
CA LEU A 126 -10.11 7.75 -4.06
C LEU A 126 -11.31 7.82 -5.02
N ASP A 127 -12.31 8.63 -4.66
CA ASP A 127 -13.51 8.86 -5.48
C ASP A 127 -13.17 9.52 -6.83
N SER A 128 -12.16 10.40 -6.84
CA SER A 128 -11.69 11.07 -8.06
C SER A 128 -10.73 10.25 -8.93
N MET A 129 -10.34 9.04 -8.51
CA MET A 129 -9.42 8.21 -9.30
C MET A 129 -10.09 7.74 -10.59
N LYS A 130 -9.37 7.90 -11.70
CA LYS A 130 -9.73 7.27 -12.97
C LYS A 130 -9.59 5.77 -12.85
N ARG A 131 -10.26 5.06 -13.76
CA ARG A 131 -10.34 3.59 -13.76
C ARG A 131 -8.98 2.89 -13.82
N ASP A 132 -7.97 3.52 -14.40
CA ASP A 132 -6.62 3.02 -14.60
C ASP A 132 -5.62 3.47 -13.51
N GLU A 133 -5.97 4.46 -12.69
CA GLU A 133 -5.12 4.94 -11.59
C GLU A 133 -5.22 4.01 -10.37
N ARG A 134 -4.10 3.75 -9.70
CA ARG A 134 -4.03 2.87 -8.52
C ARG A 134 -3.40 3.53 -7.31
N LEU A 135 -2.64 4.61 -7.47
CA LEU A 135 -1.98 5.31 -6.37
C LEU A 135 -2.18 6.82 -6.48
N LYS A 136 -2.74 7.43 -5.44
CA LYS A 136 -2.74 8.89 -5.24
C LYS A 136 -2.45 9.24 -3.79
N ILE A 137 -1.80 10.37 -3.60
CA ILE A 137 -1.50 10.94 -2.30
C ILE A 137 -1.99 12.38 -2.31
N HIS A 138 -2.57 12.82 -1.20
CA HIS A 138 -2.94 14.20 -0.97
C HIS A 138 -2.55 14.62 0.43
N THR A 139 -1.94 15.78 0.52
CA THR A 139 -1.40 16.37 1.75
C THR A 139 -1.89 17.81 1.86
N PRO A 140 -1.73 18.46 3.03
CA PRO A 140 -2.08 19.87 3.19
C PRO A 140 -1.11 20.82 2.47
N TRP A 141 -0.02 20.29 1.87
CA TRP A 141 1.05 21.09 1.26
C TRP A 141 1.02 20.95 -0.27
N ASN A 142 0.63 22.02 -0.97
CA ASN A 142 0.41 21.99 -2.42
C ASN A 142 1.68 21.66 -3.20
N GLU A 143 2.83 22.16 -2.78
CA GLU A 143 4.13 21.87 -3.39
C GLU A 143 4.49 20.38 -3.29
N VAL A 144 4.14 19.73 -2.17
CA VAL A 144 4.33 18.28 -1.98
C VAL A 144 3.35 17.52 -2.87
N ASN A 145 2.12 18.00 -3.02
CA ASN A 145 1.11 17.37 -3.86
C ASN A 145 1.52 17.37 -5.35
N GLU A 146 2.04 18.48 -5.87
CA GLU A 146 2.49 18.56 -7.27
C GLU A 146 3.67 17.63 -7.54
N GLU A 147 4.62 17.51 -6.60
CA GLU A 147 5.73 16.57 -6.71
C GLU A 147 5.26 15.11 -6.66
N LEU A 148 4.50 14.74 -5.62
CA LEU A 148 4.01 13.39 -5.42
C LEU A 148 3.08 12.91 -6.53
N LYS A 149 2.36 13.81 -7.21
CA LYS A 149 1.53 13.47 -8.37
C LYS A 149 2.36 12.84 -9.48
N VAL A 150 3.53 13.39 -9.77
CA VAL A 150 4.45 12.86 -10.79
C VAL A 150 5.00 11.50 -10.34
N GLU A 151 5.50 11.43 -9.11
CA GLU A 151 6.11 10.22 -8.57
C GLU A 151 5.12 9.05 -8.46
N CYS A 152 3.90 9.32 -7.99
CA CYS A 152 2.83 8.32 -7.93
C CYS A 152 2.49 7.78 -9.33
N THR A 153 2.49 8.64 -10.35
CA THR A 153 2.21 8.22 -11.74
C THR A 153 3.27 7.23 -12.24
N PHE A 154 4.55 7.52 -12.01
CA PHE A 154 5.64 6.62 -12.41
C PHE A 154 5.65 5.33 -11.58
N ALA A 155 5.46 5.43 -10.26
CA ALA A 155 5.37 4.26 -9.39
C ALA A 155 4.22 3.34 -9.81
N ASP A 156 3.06 3.92 -10.16
CA ASP A 156 1.92 3.15 -10.62
C ASP A 156 2.22 2.39 -11.92
N ALA A 157 2.89 3.02 -12.87
CA ALA A 157 3.31 2.38 -14.12
C ALA A 157 4.29 1.21 -13.90
N ILE A 158 5.14 1.28 -12.87
CA ILE A 158 6.06 0.20 -12.48
C ILE A 158 5.29 -0.93 -11.79
N ILE A 159 4.55 -0.62 -10.73
CA ILE A 159 3.90 -1.61 -9.86
C ILE A 159 2.81 -2.36 -10.63
N SER A 160 2.08 -1.69 -11.52
CA SER A 160 1.05 -2.30 -12.37
C SER A 160 1.57 -3.43 -13.26
N ARG A 161 2.89 -3.50 -13.48
CA ARG A 161 3.56 -4.52 -14.32
C ARG A 161 4.13 -5.69 -13.53
N TRP A 162 4.09 -5.66 -12.19
CA TRP A 162 4.61 -6.77 -11.39
C TRP A 162 3.79 -8.04 -11.59
N SER A 163 4.47 -9.12 -11.93
CA SER A 163 3.95 -10.48 -11.88
C SER A 163 3.70 -10.94 -10.44
N VAL A 164 2.94 -12.03 -10.28
CA VAL A 164 2.63 -12.63 -8.96
C VAL A 164 3.90 -12.88 -8.16
N ASN A 165 4.89 -13.54 -8.76
CA ASN A 165 6.15 -13.88 -8.10
C ASN A 165 7.00 -12.64 -7.77
N GLN A 166 6.93 -11.57 -8.57
CA GLN A 166 7.62 -10.32 -8.26
C GLN A 166 6.94 -9.61 -7.09
N SER A 167 5.61 -9.49 -7.15
CA SER A 167 4.81 -8.89 -6.09
C SER A 167 5.00 -9.60 -4.75
N GLU A 168 5.09 -10.93 -4.75
CA GLU A 168 5.34 -11.71 -3.53
C GLU A 168 6.72 -11.41 -2.92
N VAL A 169 7.77 -11.46 -3.75
CA VAL A 169 9.14 -11.17 -3.32
C VAL A 169 9.28 -9.74 -2.83
N ILE A 170 8.64 -8.78 -3.51
CA ILE A 170 8.68 -7.36 -3.13
C ILE A 170 7.93 -7.12 -1.82
N TYR A 171 6.75 -7.72 -1.62
CA TYR A 171 6.04 -7.64 -0.36
C TYR A 171 6.91 -8.12 0.81
N ARG A 172 7.53 -9.31 0.67
CA ARG A 172 8.43 -9.84 1.72
C ARG A 172 9.65 -8.96 1.95
N TYR A 173 10.26 -8.44 0.88
CA TYR A 173 11.41 -7.53 0.98
C TYR A 173 11.08 -6.25 1.75
N LEU A 174 9.96 -5.60 1.41
CA LEU A 174 9.51 -4.37 2.08
C LEU A 174 9.13 -4.62 3.54
N LEU A 175 8.49 -5.75 3.85
CA LEU A 175 8.05 -6.12 5.19
C LEU A 175 9.21 -6.48 6.13
N LYS A 176 10.16 -7.32 5.67
CA LYS A 176 11.16 -7.97 6.53
C LYS A 176 12.52 -7.27 6.55
N ARG A 177 12.83 -6.43 5.55
CA ARG A 177 14.17 -5.79 5.40
C ARG A 177 15.34 -6.77 5.41
N GLU A 178 15.08 -8.01 5.04
CA GLU A 178 16.10 -9.06 5.02
C GLU A 178 17.05 -8.92 3.82
N THR A 179 18.20 -9.58 3.91
CA THR A 179 19.14 -9.64 2.79
C THR A 179 18.56 -10.47 1.64
N GLN A 180 18.96 -10.15 0.41
CA GLN A 180 18.59 -10.92 -0.77
C GLN A 180 19.00 -12.41 -0.65
N LYS A 181 20.02 -12.74 0.13
CA LYS A 181 20.40 -14.13 0.36
C LYS A 181 19.34 -14.86 1.20
N LYS A 182 18.93 -14.29 2.33
CA LYS A 182 17.92 -14.89 3.22
C LYS A 182 16.56 -15.01 2.53
N LEU A 183 16.14 -13.98 1.80
CA LEU A 183 14.91 -14.05 1.01
C LEU A 183 14.99 -15.16 -0.06
N ALA A 184 16.12 -15.32 -0.75
CA ALA A 184 16.27 -16.39 -1.74
C ALA A 184 16.12 -17.79 -1.11
N GLU A 185 16.67 -17.99 0.08
CA GLU A 185 16.51 -19.22 0.87
C GLU A 185 15.03 -19.46 1.24
N GLN A 186 14.32 -18.44 1.72
CA GLN A 186 12.88 -18.55 2.06
C GLN A 186 12.01 -18.90 0.86
N PHE A 187 12.32 -18.34 -0.31
CA PHE A 187 11.60 -18.63 -1.56
C PHE A 187 12.08 -19.90 -2.26
N ASN A 188 13.07 -20.61 -1.72
CA ASN A 188 13.70 -21.79 -2.32
C ASN A 188 14.14 -21.54 -3.78
N ILE A 189 14.80 -20.40 -4.03
CA ILE A 189 15.36 -20.03 -5.34
C ILE A 189 16.81 -19.57 -5.20
N SER A 190 17.52 -19.48 -6.31
CA SER A 190 18.87 -18.92 -6.31
C SER A 190 18.87 -17.41 -6.05
N GLN A 191 19.91 -16.89 -5.40
CA GLN A 191 20.08 -15.45 -5.18
C GLN A 191 20.04 -14.64 -6.50
N PRO A 192 20.67 -15.07 -7.63
CA PRO A 192 20.50 -14.40 -8.91
C PRO A 192 19.05 -14.36 -9.41
N ALA A 193 18.28 -15.44 -9.20
CA ALA A 193 16.86 -15.47 -9.57
C ALA A 193 16.03 -14.51 -8.72
N LEU A 194 16.29 -14.43 -7.41
CA LEU A 194 15.66 -13.44 -6.52
C LEU A 194 16.02 -12.02 -6.98
N ARG A 195 17.31 -11.71 -7.22
CA ARG A 195 17.76 -10.40 -7.69
C ARG A 195 17.08 -10.03 -9.01
N LYS A 196 16.92 -10.97 -9.94
CA LYS A 196 16.20 -10.72 -11.19
C LYS A 196 14.75 -10.30 -10.92
N ARG A 197 14.04 -11.00 -10.03
CA ARG A 197 12.63 -10.69 -9.65
C ARG A 197 12.52 -9.35 -8.94
N LEU A 198 13.41 -9.08 -7.98
CA LEU A 198 13.34 -7.92 -7.10
C LEU A 198 13.87 -6.64 -7.78
N VAL A 199 15.11 -6.70 -8.29
CA VAL A 199 15.83 -5.53 -8.81
C VAL A 199 15.57 -5.33 -10.29
N VAL A 200 15.95 -6.31 -11.12
CA VAL A 200 15.99 -6.12 -12.59
C VAL A 200 14.61 -5.95 -13.19
N SER A 201 13.65 -6.76 -12.76
CA SER A 201 12.30 -6.78 -13.33
C SER A 201 11.24 -6.21 -12.38
N GLY A 202 11.53 -6.16 -11.08
CA GLY A 202 10.69 -5.52 -10.07
C GLY A 202 10.98 -4.03 -9.89
N ASN A 203 12.14 -3.53 -10.32
CA ASN A 203 12.57 -2.12 -10.16
C ASN A 203 12.49 -1.63 -8.71
N ILE A 204 12.83 -2.49 -7.72
CA ILE A 204 12.73 -2.11 -6.31
C ILE A 204 13.58 -0.89 -5.97
N ASP A 205 14.70 -0.68 -6.66
CA ASP A 205 15.60 0.45 -6.37
C ASP A 205 14.89 1.78 -6.65
N SER A 206 14.14 1.89 -7.75
CA SER A 206 13.32 3.07 -8.05
C SER A 206 12.19 3.27 -7.03
N ILE A 207 11.58 2.18 -6.57
CA ILE A 207 10.55 2.25 -5.52
C ILE A 207 11.15 2.71 -4.19
N ASN A 208 12.34 2.23 -3.82
CA ASN A 208 13.04 2.66 -2.62
C ASN A 208 13.40 4.16 -2.68
N VAL A 209 13.83 4.66 -3.83
CA VAL A 209 14.06 6.10 -4.04
C VAL A 209 12.78 6.90 -3.81
N PHE A 210 11.66 6.48 -4.40
CA PHE A 210 10.36 7.12 -4.19
C PHE A 210 9.92 7.10 -2.72
N VAL A 211 10.00 5.95 -2.04
CA VAL A 211 9.68 5.82 -0.61
C VAL A 211 10.55 6.75 0.25
N ASN A 212 11.85 6.81 -0.02
CA ASN A 212 12.77 7.68 0.71
C ASN A 212 12.50 9.16 0.44
N ARG A 213 12.14 9.53 -0.79
CA ARG A 213 11.78 10.91 -1.14
C ARG A 213 10.50 11.34 -0.44
N TYR A 214 9.45 10.50 -0.49
CA TYR A 214 8.22 10.71 0.28
C TYR A 214 8.52 10.91 1.77
N ARG A 215 9.32 10.04 2.38
CA ARG A 215 9.70 10.18 3.80
C ARG A 215 10.34 11.53 4.09
N SER A 216 11.34 11.92 3.28
CA SER A 216 12.04 13.19 3.43
C SER A 216 11.10 14.40 3.29
N LEU A 217 10.24 14.40 2.26
CA LEU A 217 9.24 15.45 2.04
C LEU A 217 8.32 15.59 3.24
N ILE A 218 7.72 14.49 3.70
CA ILE A 218 6.76 14.52 4.80
C ILE A 218 7.46 14.92 6.10
N GLN A 219 8.61 14.35 6.44
CA GLN A 219 9.34 14.71 7.66
C GLN A 219 9.73 16.19 7.69
N SER A 220 10.15 16.76 6.55
CA SER A 220 10.51 18.18 6.47
C SER A 220 9.36 19.14 6.79
N LYS A 221 8.11 18.67 6.67
CA LYS A 221 6.90 19.47 6.93
C LYS A 221 6.33 19.28 8.33
N LEU A 222 6.88 18.34 9.12
CA LEU A 222 6.46 18.06 10.49
C LEU A 222 7.38 18.69 11.54
N ILE A 223 8.51 19.25 11.10
CA ILE A 223 9.45 20.04 11.91
C ILE A 223 8.90 21.46 12.03
#